data_AF-A0A519EBC7-F1
#
_entry.id   AF-A0A519EBC7-F1
#
_cell.length_a   1.000
_cell.length_b   1.000
_cell.length_c   1.000
_cell.angle_alpha   90.00
_cell.angle_beta   90.00
_cell.angle_gamma   90.00
#
_symmetry.space_group_name_H-M   'P 1'
#
loop_
_entity.id
_entity.type
_entity.pdbx_description
1 polymer ?
#
loop_
_entity_poly.entity_id
_entity_poly.type
_entity_poly.pdbx_seq_one_letter_code
_entity_poly.pdbx_strand_id
1 'polypeptide(L)'
;MAKNTNKDTLFDDFYSTAQATFGALESQFGIHGVLDQVFGTDLIKEESKGRVRSSRAWETLSTLYEYAINGIQGEKDPMDIVIDGADVIHLIESENYRPCEEWDTIIRMADGRYALDEGNVMNPQKLALLANVDIRTVRNAMSAGELVSYKREEAVWIENASARRWLHGRKGFKPTVMDDDSSHLNIENVRSPADFGGFLISQRKRIGLNSESEKLAISHPSVDPHAVSEIEAGVFALPLDAVFPIADFYQISRQKLLECVMRVFFYEELQMISADTGEKEKQS
;
A
#
# COMPACT_ATOMS: atom_id res chain seq x y z
N MET A 1 -6.40 14.42 11.90
CA MET A 1 -6.19 15.24 10.68
C MET A 1 -4.76 14.93 10.25
N ALA A 2 -4.53 14.11 9.23
CA ALA A 2 -3.17 13.88 8.76
C ALA A 2 -2.70 15.20 8.13
N LYS A 3 -1.80 15.91 8.83
CA LYS A 3 -0.99 16.98 8.23
C LYS A 3 -0.35 16.42 6.97
N ASN A 4 -0.06 17.28 6.00
CA ASN A 4 0.74 16.92 4.84
C ASN A 4 2.18 16.64 5.32
N THR A 5 2.37 15.51 6.01
CA THR A 5 3.60 15.19 6.71
C THR A 5 4.58 14.70 5.67
N ASN A 6 5.50 15.58 5.30
CA ASN A 6 6.58 15.25 4.38
C ASN A 6 7.56 14.27 5.07
N LYS A 7 8.04 13.31 4.29
CA LYS A 7 9.04 12.32 4.65
C LYS A 7 10.31 12.94 5.26
N ASP A 8 10.71 14.13 4.80
CA ASP A 8 11.86 14.85 5.38
C ASP A 8 11.60 15.34 6.82
N THR A 9 10.36 15.73 7.14
CA THR A 9 9.99 16.14 8.50
C THR A 9 9.98 14.95 9.45
N LEU A 10 9.48 13.81 8.99
CA LEU A 10 9.53 12.54 9.73
C LEU A 10 10.95 12.05 9.94
N PHE A 11 11.81 12.23 8.93
CA PHE A 11 13.24 11.94 9.05
C PHE A 11 13.90 12.77 10.15
N ASP A 12 13.65 14.09 10.16
CA ASP A 12 14.25 14.99 11.14
C ASP A 12 13.77 14.68 12.56
N ASP A 13 12.49 14.32 12.72
CA ASP A 13 11.93 13.85 13.99
C ASP A 13 12.61 12.56 14.47
N PHE A 14 12.65 11.53 13.61
CA PHE A 14 13.33 10.26 13.88
C PHE A 14 14.80 10.48 14.26
N TYR A 15 15.53 11.25 13.46
CA TYR A 15 16.95 11.54 13.68
C TYR A 15 17.17 12.21 15.04
N SER A 16 16.38 13.25 15.35
CA SER A 16 16.54 14.00 16.60
C SER A 16 16.21 13.15 17.83
N THR A 17 15.17 12.32 17.74
CA THR A 17 14.77 11.42 18.81
C THR A 17 15.80 10.33 19.02
N ALA A 18 16.27 9.67 17.95
CA ALA A 18 17.30 8.65 18.04
C ALA A 18 18.60 9.21 18.65
N GLN A 19 19.00 10.42 18.26
CA GLN A 19 20.20 11.07 18.80
C GLN A 19 20.06 11.35 20.30
N ALA A 20 18.91 11.85 20.74
CA ALA A 20 18.64 12.12 22.14
C ALA A 20 18.56 10.83 22.97
N THR A 21 17.84 9.81 22.49
CA THR A 21 17.69 8.52 23.17
C THR A 21 19.03 7.81 23.30
N PHE A 22 19.83 7.72 22.24
CA PHE A 22 21.14 7.06 22.32
C PHE A 22 22.15 7.86 23.15
N GLY A 23 22.09 9.20 23.14
CA GLY A 23 22.90 10.01 24.05
C GLY A 23 22.53 9.79 25.52
N ALA A 24 21.23 9.65 25.82
CA ALA A 24 20.77 9.31 27.15
C ALA A 24 21.18 7.89 27.56
N LEU A 25 21.10 6.91 26.64
CA LEU A 25 21.55 5.54 26.85
C LEU A 25 23.02 5.49 27.23
N GLU A 26 23.90 6.15 26.47
CA GLU A 26 25.34 6.20 26.76
C GLU A 26 25.62 6.85 28.12
N SER A 27 24.99 8.00 28.39
CA SER A 27 25.18 8.76 29.62
C SER A 27 24.69 8.00 30.87
N GLN A 28 23.52 7.36 30.79
CA GLN A 28 22.89 6.72 31.94
C GLN A 28 23.44 5.33 32.23
N PHE A 29 23.79 4.55 31.19
CA PHE A 29 24.27 3.18 31.34
C PHE A 29 25.80 3.06 31.26
N GLY A 30 26.52 4.16 30.99
CA GLY A 30 27.97 4.16 30.83
C GLY A 30 28.42 3.35 29.61
N ILE A 31 27.58 3.29 28.57
CA ILE A 31 27.89 2.67 27.29
C ILE A 31 28.61 3.71 26.43
N HIS A 32 29.55 3.29 25.60
CA HIS A 32 30.32 4.19 24.74
C HIS A 32 30.29 3.75 23.28
N GLY A 33 30.18 4.72 22.37
CA GLY A 33 30.38 4.55 20.94
C GLY A 33 29.11 4.19 20.14
N VAL A 34 27.95 4.10 20.76
CA VAL A 34 26.65 3.97 20.07
C VAL A 34 26.40 5.21 19.20
N LEU A 35 26.59 6.41 19.76
CA LEU A 35 26.41 7.65 19.00
C LEU A 35 27.37 7.71 17.81
N ASP A 36 28.65 7.38 18.03
CA ASP A 36 29.65 7.35 16.96
C ASP A 36 29.35 6.31 15.87
N GLN A 37 28.85 5.13 16.26
CA GLN A 37 28.51 4.07 15.32
C GLN A 37 27.28 4.42 14.47
N VAL A 38 26.28 5.06 15.07
CA VAL A 38 25.02 5.40 14.38
C VAL A 38 25.15 6.69 13.58
N PHE A 39 25.66 7.75 14.20
CA PHE A 39 25.70 9.11 13.65
C PHE A 39 27.06 9.50 13.06
N GLY A 40 28.13 8.82 13.45
CA GLY A 40 29.50 9.15 13.05
C GLY A 40 30.18 10.14 14.00
N THR A 41 31.50 10.00 14.12
CA THR A 41 32.37 10.85 14.96
C THR A 41 32.75 12.13 14.22
N ASP A 42 32.67 13.28 14.89
CA ASP A 42 33.10 14.59 14.39
C ASP A 42 32.49 15.03 13.04
N LEU A 43 31.40 14.37 12.62
CA LEU A 43 30.71 14.71 11.39
C LEU A 43 29.92 16.00 11.56
N ILE A 44 29.92 16.84 10.51
CA ILE A 44 29.00 17.97 10.44
C ILE A 44 27.57 17.40 10.37
N LYS A 45 26.61 18.06 11.01
CA LYS A 45 25.21 17.59 11.16
C LYS A 45 24.60 16.99 9.88
N GLU A 46 24.88 17.58 8.71
CA GLU A 46 24.37 17.10 7.42
C GLU A 46 25.00 15.77 6.96
N GLU A 47 26.28 15.53 7.26
CA GLU A 47 26.95 14.26 6.95
C GLU A 47 26.43 13.13 7.85
N SER A 48 26.20 13.44 9.14
CA SER A 48 25.54 12.52 10.08
C SER A 48 24.12 12.17 9.62
N LYS A 49 23.32 13.17 9.22
CA LYS A 49 22.00 12.95 8.62
C LYS A 49 22.09 12.09 7.36
N GLY A 50 23.04 12.35 6.48
CA GLY A 50 23.27 11.55 5.27
C GLY A 50 23.58 10.07 5.57
N ARG A 51 24.37 9.82 6.62
CA ARG A 51 24.65 8.47 7.12
C ARG A 51 23.39 7.77 7.61
N VAL A 52 22.58 8.44 8.45
CA VAL A 52 21.32 7.87 8.96
C VAL A 52 20.32 7.64 7.82
N ARG A 53 20.26 8.53 6.81
CA ARG A 53 19.44 8.31 5.60
C ARG A 53 19.85 7.07 4.80
N SER A 54 21.11 6.67 4.89
CA SER A 54 21.62 5.48 4.21
C SER A 54 21.51 4.22 5.09
N SER A 55 20.94 4.34 6.29
CA SER A 55 20.81 3.22 7.23
C SER A 55 19.59 2.35 6.93
N ARG A 56 19.68 1.07 7.32
CA ARG A 56 18.56 0.12 7.26
C ARG A 56 17.35 0.56 8.08
N ALA A 57 17.56 1.25 9.19
CA ALA A 57 16.49 1.78 10.02
C ALA A 57 15.65 2.79 9.22
N TRP A 58 16.31 3.74 8.55
CA TRP A 58 15.60 4.71 7.72
C TRP A 58 14.96 4.08 6.48
N GLU A 59 15.64 3.13 5.82
CA GLU A 59 15.06 2.37 4.72
C GLU A 59 13.76 1.66 5.12
N THR A 60 13.75 1.06 6.32
CA THR A 60 12.57 0.40 6.90
C THR A 60 11.43 1.38 7.13
N LEU A 61 11.70 2.51 7.78
CA LEU A 61 10.69 3.56 8.02
C LEU A 61 10.20 4.23 6.72
N SER A 62 11.09 4.37 5.75
CA SER A 62 10.77 4.84 4.40
C SER A 62 9.81 3.88 3.71
N THR A 63 10.08 2.56 3.77
CA THR A 63 9.21 1.52 3.21
C THR A 63 7.85 1.51 3.89
N LEU A 64 7.82 1.61 5.23
CA LEU A 64 6.59 1.75 6.00
C LEU A 64 5.78 2.97 5.54
N TYR A 65 6.41 4.12 5.34
CA TYR A 65 5.76 5.33 4.84
C TYR A 65 5.16 5.14 3.45
N GLU A 66 5.92 4.58 2.51
CA GLU A 66 5.44 4.34 1.14
C GLU A 66 4.25 3.39 1.14
N TYR A 67 4.31 2.33 1.95
CA TYR A 67 3.20 1.39 2.09
C TYR A 67 1.98 2.07 2.73
N ALA A 68 2.12 2.70 3.89
CA ALA A 68 1.03 3.33 4.64
C ALA A 68 0.34 4.47 3.89
N ILE A 69 1.12 5.39 3.33
CA ILE A 69 0.62 6.65 2.76
C ILE A 69 0.35 6.48 1.27
N ASN A 70 1.31 5.92 0.53
CA ASN A 70 1.24 5.84 -0.93
C ASN A 70 0.62 4.55 -1.44
N GLY A 71 0.47 3.52 -0.59
CA GLY A 71 0.00 2.21 -1.03
C GLY A 71 1.02 1.52 -1.92
N ILE A 72 2.31 1.79 -1.76
CA ILE A 72 3.36 1.13 -2.54
C ILE A 72 3.97 0.03 -1.69
N GLN A 73 3.75 -1.21 -2.09
CA GLN A 73 4.39 -2.37 -1.50
C GLN A 73 5.66 -2.68 -2.28
N GLY A 74 6.81 -2.69 -1.59
CA GLY A 74 8.07 -3.14 -2.17
C GLY A 74 8.17 -4.67 -2.25
N GLU A 75 9.37 -5.20 -2.13
CA GLU A 75 9.61 -6.65 -2.16
C GLU A 75 9.26 -7.36 -0.83
N LYS A 76 9.18 -6.61 0.27
CA LYS A 76 8.91 -7.15 1.60
C LYS A 76 7.45 -7.60 1.73
N ASP A 77 7.23 -8.61 2.57
CA ASP A 77 5.90 -9.00 3.01
C ASP A 77 5.23 -7.84 3.77
N PRO A 78 3.94 -7.54 3.54
CA PRO A 78 3.23 -6.47 4.23
C PRO A 78 3.29 -6.56 5.76
N MET A 79 3.27 -7.77 6.33
CA MET A 79 3.37 -7.97 7.77
C MET A 79 4.75 -7.52 8.28
N ASP A 80 5.81 -7.89 7.57
CA ASP A 80 7.19 -7.50 7.92
C ASP A 80 7.36 -5.97 7.81
N ILE A 81 6.76 -5.33 6.82
CA ILE A 81 6.78 -3.85 6.70
C ILE A 81 6.21 -3.19 7.97
N VAL A 82 5.09 -3.69 8.47
CA VAL A 82 4.41 -3.15 9.66
C VAL A 82 5.23 -3.41 10.93
N ILE A 83 5.68 -4.66 11.12
CA ILE A 83 6.39 -5.07 12.34
C ILE A 83 7.77 -4.42 12.40
N ASP A 84 8.58 -4.54 11.34
CA ASP A 84 9.92 -3.94 11.30
C ASP A 84 9.86 -2.42 11.54
N GLY A 85 8.86 -1.77 10.93
CA GLY A 85 8.63 -0.34 11.08
C GLY A 85 8.31 0.07 12.53
N ALA A 86 7.42 -0.67 13.19
CA ALA A 86 7.09 -0.44 14.59
C ALA A 86 8.29 -0.70 15.52
N ASP A 87 9.04 -1.77 15.26
CA ASP A 87 10.24 -2.11 16.05
C ASP A 87 11.30 -1.01 15.95
N VAL A 88 11.56 -0.47 14.77
CA VAL A 88 12.52 0.65 14.60
C VAL A 88 12.10 1.88 15.40
N ILE A 89 10.81 2.22 15.43
CA ILE A 89 10.29 3.33 16.24
C ILE A 89 10.44 3.05 17.73
N HIS A 90 10.09 1.85 18.19
CA HIS A 90 10.21 1.48 19.60
C HIS A 90 11.67 1.43 20.09
N LEU A 91 12.63 1.05 19.22
CA LEU A 91 14.06 1.04 19.57
C LEU A 91 14.63 2.41 19.92
N ILE A 92 14.02 3.50 19.42
CA ILE A 92 14.46 4.87 19.67
C ILE A 92 13.58 5.60 20.68
N GLU A 93 12.56 4.95 21.22
CA GLU A 93 11.65 5.50 22.22
C GLU A 93 12.22 5.33 23.64
N SER A 94 12.01 6.33 24.48
CA SER A 94 12.24 6.25 25.93
C SER A 94 11.17 7.06 26.68
N GLU A 95 11.20 7.02 28.01
CA GLU A 95 10.29 7.83 28.82
C GLU A 95 10.45 9.34 28.58
N ASN A 96 11.66 9.79 28.23
CA ASN A 96 12.00 11.21 28.09
C ASN A 96 12.04 11.69 26.63
N TYR A 97 12.11 10.77 25.67
CA TYR A 97 12.24 11.08 24.26
C TYR A 97 11.33 10.15 23.47
N ARG A 98 10.40 10.72 22.72
CA ARG A 98 9.45 9.97 21.92
C ARG A 98 9.35 10.56 20.52
N PRO A 99 9.31 9.73 19.47
CA PRO A 99 8.98 10.20 18.14
C PRO A 99 7.59 10.83 18.11
N CYS A 100 7.31 11.65 17.10
CA CYS A 100 6.02 12.31 16.98
C CYS A 100 4.85 11.31 16.75
N GLU A 101 3.63 11.69 17.17
CA GLU A 101 2.41 10.86 17.05
C GLU A 101 2.06 10.50 15.58
N GLU A 102 2.64 11.22 14.61
CA GLU A 102 2.51 10.88 13.21
C GLU A 102 3.08 9.48 12.88
N TRP A 103 4.12 9.01 13.58
CA TRP A 103 4.63 7.65 13.39
C TRP A 103 3.62 6.59 13.82
N ASP A 104 2.97 6.77 14.97
CA ASP A 104 1.89 5.89 15.42
C ASP A 104 0.74 5.86 14.40
N THR A 105 0.42 7.02 13.82
CA THR A 105 -0.60 7.12 12.78
C THR A 105 -0.20 6.32 11.53
N ILE A 106 1.05 6.46 11.08
CA ILE A 106 1.59 5.73 9.93
C ILE A 106 1.59 4.22 10.17
N ILE A 107 2.04 3.77 11.34
CA ILE A 107 2.03 2.33 11.71
C ILE A 107 0.59 1.80 11.69
N ARG A 108 -0.37 2.52 12.27
CA ARG A 108 -1.79 2.11 12.29
C ARG A 108 -2.42 2.12 10.90
N MET A 109 -2.00 3.03 10.02
CA MET A 109 -2.39 3.02 8.61
C MET A 109 -1.81 1.81 7.89
N ALA A 110 -0.52 1.51 8.05
CA ALA A 110 0.11 0.33 7.47
C ALA A 110 -0.56 -0.97 7.92
N ASP A 111 -0.82 -1.12 9.22
CA ASP A 111 -1.56 -2.25 9.80
C ASP A 111 -3.01 -2.34 9.27
N GLY A 112 -3.66 -1.20 9.02
CA GLY A 112 -4.93 -1.15 8.30
C GLY A 112 -4.81 -1.68 6.87
N ARG A 113 -3.79 -1.27 6.12
CA ARG A 113 -3.57 -1.74 4.74
C ARG A 113 -3.28 -3.22 4.70
N TYR A 114 -2.42 -3.70 5.58
CA TYR A 114 -2.14 -5.11 5.73
C TYR A 114 -3.43 -5.91 5.92
N ALA A 115 -4.33 -5.43 6.78
CA ALA A 115 -5.63 -6.06 6.94
C ALA A 115 -6.49 -6.05 5.64
N LEU A 116 -6.44 -4.99 4.84
CA LEU A 116 -7.12 -4.93 3.54
C LEU A 116 -6.54 -5.91 2.52
N ASP A 117 -5.22 -5.98 2.45
CA ASP A 117 -4.48 -6.75 1.45
C ASP A 117 -4.59 -8.25 1.74
N GLU A 118 -4.62 -8.64 3.02
CA GLU A 118 -4.77 -10.03 3.45
C GLU A 118 -6.21 -10.54 3.54
N GLY A 119 -7.20 -9.71 3.19
CA GLY A 119 -8.62 -10.10 3.32
C GLY A 119 -9.12 -10.13 4.77
N ASN A 120 -8.34 -9.62 5.71
CA ASN A 120 -8.70 -9.58 7.13
C ASN A 120 -9.81 -8.56 7.40
N VAL A 121 -10.52 -8.81 8.50
CA VAL A 121 -11.64 -7.99 8.95
C VAL A 121 -11.13 -6.65 9.47
N MET A 122 -11.84 -5.57 9.17
CA MET A 122 -11.36 -4.22 9.38
C MET A 122 -11.97 -3.59 10.64
N ASN A 123 -11.13 -2.94 11.43
CA ASN A 123 -11.58 -2.12 12.55
C ASN A 123 -12.04 -0.73 12.04
N PRO A 124 -13.20 -0.18 12.51
CA PRO A 124 -13.71 1.11 12.07
C PRO A 124 -12.73 2.29 12.19
N GLN A 125 -11.89 2.30 13.23
CA GLN A 125 -10.89 3.33 13.45
C GLN A 125 -9.77 3.27 12.41
N LYS A 126 -9.28 2.07 12.07
CA LYS A 126 -8.29 1.89 10.99
C LYS A 126 -8.86 2.31 9.63
N LEU A 127 -10.12 1.95 9.36
CA LEU A 127 -10.81 2.38 8.14
C LEU A 127 -10.92 3.91 8.04
N ALA A 128 -11.23 4.58 9.15
CA ALA A 128 -11.29 6.03 9.21
C ALA A 128 -9.92 6.68 8.92
N LEU A 129 -8.84 6.11 9.44
CA LEU A 129 -7.47 6.55 9.16
C LEU A 129 -7.13 6.42 7.67
N LEU A 130 -7.37 5.26 7.06
CA LEU A 130 -7.09 5.02 5.64
C LEU A 130 -7.90 5.91 4.70
N ALA A 131 -9.16 6.19 5.06
CA ALA A 131 -10.02 7.09 4.31
C ALA A 131 -9.72 8.57 4.58
N ASN A 132 -8.88 8.88 5.57
CA ASN A 132 -8.63 10.23 6.09
C ASN A 132 -9.95 10.96 6.45
N VAL A 133 -10.83 10.29 7.19
CA VAL A 133 -12.11 10.83 7.66
C VAL A 133 -12.28 10.65 9.17
N ASP A 134 -13.24 11.36 9.75
CA ASP A 134 -13.65 11.14 11.12
C ASP A 134 -14.38 9.79 11.29
N ILE A 135 -14.23 9.16 12.46
CA ILE A 135 -14.91 7.90 12.80
C ILE A 135 -16.43 7.99 12.67
N ARG A 136 -17.03 9.18 12.86
CA ARG A 136 -18.46 9.42 12.66
C ARG A 136 -18.87 9.18 11.20
N THR A 137 -18.03 9.50 10.23
CA THR A 137 -18.29 9.23 8.81
C THR A 137 -18.37 7.75 8.53
N VAL A 138 -17.45 6.96 9.11
CA VAL A 138 -17.48 5.49 9.01
C VAL A 138 -18.74 4.93 9.66
N ARG A 139 -19.10 5.39 10.87
CA ARG A 139 -20.33 4.97 11.56
C ARG A 139 -21.59 5.30 10.76
N ASN A 140 -21.64 6.48 10.13
CA ASN A 140 -22.76 6.85 9.27
C ASN A 140 -22.88 5.91 8.06
N ALA A 141 -21.76 5.57 7.41
CA ALA A 141 -21.73 4.62 6.30
C ALA A 141 -22.18 3.21 6.72
N MET A 142 -21.81 2.77 7.93
CA MET A 142 -22.32 1.52 8.51
C MET A 142 -23.83 1.58 8.74
N SER A 143 -24.34 2.64 9.37
CA SER A 143 -25.79 2.84 9.59
C SER A 143 -26.59 2.94 8.29
N ALA A 144 -25.98 3.46 7.23
CA ALA A 144 -26.59 3.58 5.90
C ALA A 144 -26.52 2.26 5.08
N GLY A 145 -25.85 1.23 5.58
CA GLY A 145 -25.68 -0.05 4.87
C GLY A 145 -24.64 -0.01 3.75
N GLU A 146 -23.84 1.06 3.63
CA GLU A 146 -22.70 1.13 2.69
C GLU A 146 -21.53 0.24 3.13
N LEU A 147 -21.43 0.00 4.44
CA LEU A 147 -20.43 -0.87 5.07
C LEU A 147 -21.11 -2.03 5.77
N VAL A 148 -20.82 -3.25 5.29
CA VAL A 148 -21.22 -4.49 5.97
C VAL A 148 -20.41 -4.61 7.25
N SER A 149 -21.10 -4.57 8.39
CA SER A 149 -20.47 -4.66 9.71
C SER A 149 -21.20 -5.66 10.60
N TYR A 150 -20.45 -6.26 11.53
CA TYR A 150 -20.96 -7.24 12.46
C TYR A 150 -20.22 -7.13 13.80
N LYS A 151 -20.86 -7.61 14.86
CA LYS A 151 -20.31 -7.59 16.22
C LYS A 151 -19.66 -8.92 16.55
N ARG A 152 -18.42 -8.91 17.03
CA ARG A 152 -17.69 -10.08 17.53
C ARG A 152 -16.87 -9.68 18.75
N GLU A 153 -17.01 -10.44 19.85
CA GLU A 153 -16.23 -10.24 21.09
C GLU A 153 -16.29 -8.77 21.58
N GLU A 154 -17.51 -8.24 21.71
CA GLU A 154 -17.81 -6.86 22.13
C GLU A 154 -17.35 -5.74 21.19
N ALA A 155 -16.51 -6.03 20.19
CA ALA A 155 -16.07 -5.10 19.17
C ALA A 155 -16.92 -5.16 17.90
N VAL A 156 -16.95 -4.06 17.14
CA VAL A 156 -17.58 -3.98 15.83
C VAL A 156 -16.51 -4.09 14.76
N TRP A 157 -16.73 -5.00 13.81
CA TRP A 157 -15.84 -5.28 12.70
C TRP A 157 -16.55 -5.00 11.37
N ILE A 158 -15.77 -4.65 10.37
CA ILE A 158 -16.23 -4.36 9.01
C ILE A 158 -15.69 -5.45 8.08
N GLU A 159 -16.55 -5.99 7.24
CA GLU A 159 -16.17 -6.96 6.22
C GLU A 159 -15.16 -6.34 5.24
N ASN A 160 -14.09 -7.08 4.93
CA ASN A 160 -12.99 -6.61 4.09
C ASN A 160 -13.47 -6.12 2.71
N ALA A 161 -14.25 -6.93 2.00
CA ALA A 161 -14.75 -6.60 0.66
C ALA A 161 -15.59 -5.32 0.67
N SER A 162 -16.41 -5.12 1.71
CA SER A 162 -17.18 -3.90 1.88
C SER A 162 -16.29 -2.68 2.17
N ALA A 163 -15.27 -2.84 3.01
CA ALA A 163 -14.31 -1.78 3.33
C ALA A 163 -13.53 -1.33 2.08
N ARG A 164 -13.02 -2.28 1.27
CA ARG A 164 -12.29 -1.98 0.02
C ARG A 164 -13.14 -1.17 -0.95
N ARG A 165 -14.36 -1.63 -1.25
CA ARG A 165 -15.29 -0.91 -2.13
C ARG A 165 -15.55 0.51 -1.66
N TRP A 166 -15.80 0.66 -0.37
CA TRP A 166 -16.06 1.97 0.23
C TRP A 166 -14.85 2.90 0.14
N LEU A 167 -13.64 2.38 0.38
CA LEU A 167 -12.39 3.14 0.26
C LEU A 167 -12.06 3.56 -1.17
N HIS A 168 -12.34 2.72 -2.17
CA HIS A 168 -12.10 3.06 -3.58
C HIS A 168 -12.90 4.28 -4.05
N GLY A 169 -14.04 4.57 -3.42
CA GLY A 169 -14.82 5.79 -3.68
C GLY A 169 -14.30 7.04 -2.96
N ARG A 170 -13.26 6.94 -2.12
CA ARG A 170 -12.79 8.05 -1.27
C ARG A 170 -11.61 8.77 -1.88
N LYS A 171 -11.73 10.11 -1.93
CA LYS A 171 -10.65 11.00 -2.33
C LYS A 171 -9.50 10.89 -1.34
N GLY A 172 -8.33 10.45 -1.83
CA GLY A 172 -7.10 10.36 -1.04
C GLY A 172 -6.71 8.94 -0.63
N PHE A 173 -7.61 7.96 -0.74
CA PHE A 173 -7.21 6.56 -0.62
C PHE A 173 -6.54 6.09 -1.91
N LYS A 174 -5.34 5.53 -1.78
CA LYS A 174 -4.61 4.88 -2.88
C LYS A 174 -4.62 3.37 -2.64
N PRO A 175 -5.12 2.54 -3.58
CA PRO A 175 -5.02 1.09 -3.48
C PRO A 175 -3.56 0.65 -3.36
N THR A 176 -3.33 -0.50 -2.72
CA THR A 176 -2.00 -1.09 -2.68
C THR A 176 -1.61 -1.54 -4.09
N VAL A 177 -0.41 -1.16 -4.50
CA VAL A 177 0.25 -1.58 -5.75
C VAL A 177 1.65 -2.07 -5.41
N MET A 178 2.09 -3.10 -6.11
CA MET A 178 3.47 -3.55 -6.03
C MET A 178 4.38 -2.58 -6.78
N ASP A 179 5.55 -2.28 -6.23
CA ASP A 179 6.59 -1.54 -6.94
C ASP A 179 7.08 -2.37 -8.14
N ASP A 180 6.99 -1.81 -9.34
CA ASP A 180 7.17 -2.54 -10.60
C ASP A 180 8.66 -2.81 -10.93
N ASP A 181 9.60 -2.18 -10.21
CA ASP A 181 11.02 -2.20 -10.56
C ASP A 181 11.75 -3.54 -10.28
N SER A 182 11.15 -4.46 -9.51
CA SER A 182 11.83 -5.69 -9.06
C SER A 182 11.44 -6.98 -9.75
N SER A 183 10.39 -6.99 -10.59
CA SER A 183 9.87 -8.24 -11.15
C SER A 183 10.10 -8.37 -12.67
N HIS A 184 10.71 -9.49 -13.09
CA HIS A 184 10.91 -9.88 -14.49
C HIS A 184 9.60 -10.05 -15.32
N LEU A 185 8.44 -9.79 -14.72
CA LEU A 185 7.11 -9.88 -15.32
C LEU A 185 6.44 -8.50 -15.28
N ASN A 186 7.00 -7.55 -16.04
CA ASN A 186 6.38 -6.24 -16.19
C ASN A 186 5.14 -6.36 -17.10
N ILE A 187 4.00 -5.85 -16.64
CA ILE A 187 2.73 -5.81 -17.39
C ILE A 187 2.86 -5.12 -18.76
N GLU A 188 3.85 -4.24 -18.93
CA GLU A 188 4.16 -3.58 -20.21
C GLU A 188 4.70 -4.54 -21.27
N ASN A 189 5.26 -5.68 -20.84
CA ASN A 189 5.79 -6.72 -21.72
C ASN A 189 4.72 -7.72 -22.16
N VAL A 190 3.52 -7.66 -21.60
CA VAL A 190 2.41 -8.54 -21.97
C VAL A 190 1.86 -8.12 -23.33
N ARG A 191 2.00 -8.98 -24.34
CA ARG A 191 1.60 -8.69 -25.74
C ARG A 191 0.57 -9.66 -26.30
N SER A 192 0.34 -10.80 -25.65
CA SER A 192 -0.63 -11.80 -26.11
C SER A 192 -1.62 -12.21 -25.01
N PRO A 193 -2.78 -12.78 -25.38
CA PRO A 193 -3.74 -13.34 -24.42
C PRO A 193 -3.11 -14.39 -23.48
N ALA A 194 -2.23 -15.25 -24.02
CA ALA A 194 -1.52 -16.25 -23.23
C ALA A 194 -0.56 -15.62 -22.21
N ASP A 195 0.18 -14.58 -22.61
CA ASP A 195 1.07 -13.84 -21.69
C ASP A 195 0.26 -13.15 -20.60
N PHE A 196 -0.93 -12.65 -20.92
CA PHE A 196 -1.82 -11.99 -19.98
C PHE A 196 -2.31 -12.97 -18.91
N GLY A 197 -2.82 -14.14 -19.30
CA GLY A 197 -3.22 -15.18 -18.35
C GLY A 197 -2.06 -15.65 -17.48
N GLY A 198 -0.89 -15.91 -18.09
CA GLY A 198 0.33 -16.31 -17.37
C GLY A 198 0.83 -15.25 -16.39
N PHE A 199 0.73 -13.97 -16.75
CA PHE A 199 1.03 -12.85 -15.87
C PHE A 199 0.09 -12.83 -14.67
N LEU A 200 -1.23 -12.94 -14.87
CA LEU A 200 -2.20 -12.92 -13.77
C LEU A 200 -2.04 -14.12 -12.81
N ILE A 201 -1.76 -15.32 -13.34
CA ILE A 201 -1.45 -16.49 -12.51
C ILE A 201 -0.19 -16.24 -11.67
N SER A 202 0.84 -15.64 -12.28
CA SER A 202 2.09 -15.32 -11.58
C SER A 202 1.88 -14.26 -10.51
N GLN A 203 1.07 -13.23 -10.82
CA GLN A 203 0.66 -12.21 -9.85
C GLN A 203 -0.11 -12.84 -8.70
N ARG A 204 -1.09 -13.69 -8.98
CA ARG A 204 -1.89 -14.40 -7.97
C ARG A 204 -1.03 -15.20 -7.00
N LYS A 205 -0.06 -15.96 -7.53
CA LYS A 205 0.90 -16.72 -6.73
C LYS A 205 1.78 -15.81 -5.89
N ARG A 206 2.24 -14.69 -6.48
CA ARG A 206 3.10 -13.71 -5.81
C ARG A 206 2.40 -13.04 -4.63
N ILE A 207 1.13 -12.69 -4.77
CA ILE A 207 0.31 -12.10 -3.70
C ILE A 207 -0.31 -13.15 -2.75
N GLY A 208 0.08 -14.43 -2.87
CA GLY A 208 -0.34 -15.48 -1.93
C GLY A 208 -1.82 -15.88 -2.02
N LEU A 209 -2.54 -15.54 -3.10
CA LEU A 209 -3.94 -15.90 -3.32
C LEU A 209 -4.07 -17.36 -3.81
N ASN A 210 -3.67 -18.32 -2.98
CA ASN A 210 -3.85 -19.73 -3.28
C ASN A 210 -5.30 -20.18 -3.03
N SER A 211 -5.75 -21.19 -3.78
CA SER A 211 -7.13 -21.72 -3.81
C SER A 211 -7.68 -22.23 -2.47
N GLU A 212 -6.85 -22.34 -1.43
CA GLU A 212 -7.26 -22.73 -0.06
C GLU A 212 -7.59 -21.55 0.84
N SER A 213 -7.29 -20.32 0.42
CA SER A 213 -7.61 -19.11 1.17
C SER A 213 -8.48 -18.19 0.32
N GLU A 214 -9.81 -18.29 0.46
CA GLU A 214 -10.79 -17.32 -0.04
C GLU A 214 -10.66 -15.97 0.71
N LYS A 215 -9.47 -15.36 0.69
CA LYS A 215 -9.19 -14.11 1.40
C LYS A 215 -9.78 -12.89 0.68
N LEU A 216 -9.80 -12.91 -0.65
CA LEU A 216 -10.28 -11.79 -1.48
C LEU A 216 -11.29 -12.29 -2.51
N ALA A 217 -12.32 -11.48 -2.78
CA ALA A 217 -13.31 -11.72 -3.83
C ALA A 217 -13.40 -10.51 -4.76
N ILE A 218 -13.52 -10.74 -6.07
CA ILE A 218 -13.76 -9.67 -7.04
C ILE A 218 -15.23 -9.26 -6.92
N SER A 219 -15.48 -8.03 -6.50
CA SER A 219 -16.84 -7.52 -6.38
C SER A 219 -17.31 -6.86 -7.67
N HIS A 220 -17.70 -7.68 -8.65
CA HIS A 220 -18.31 -7.23 -9.90
C HIS A 220 -19.39 -8.24 -10.35
N PRO A 221 -20.59 -7.81 -10.79
CA PRO A 221 -21.70 -8.72 -11.13
C PRO A 221 -21.36 -9.73 -12.22
N SER A 222 -20.46 -9.36 -13.14
CA SER A 222 -20.01 -10.22 -14.24
C SER A 222 -18.78 -11.07 -13.91
N VAL A 223 -18.19 -10.92 -12.72
CA VAL A 223 -16.96 -11.66 -12.35
C VAL A 223 -17.31 -12.71 -11.32
N ASP A 224 -17.55 -13.91 -11.80
CA ASP A 224 -17.70 -15.11 -10.99
C ASP A 224 -16.39 -15.95 -11.01
N PRO A 225 -16.28 -17.02 -10.21
CA PRO A 225 -15.08 -17.87 -10.21
C PRO A 225 -14.73 -18.48 -11.58
N HIS A 226 -15.72 -18.67 -12.45
CA HIS A 226 -15.49 -19.18 -13.81
C HIS A 226 -14.85 -18.10 -14.67
N ALA A 227 -15.36 -16.87 -14.64
CA ALA A 227 -14.77 -15.72 -15.31
C ALA A 227 -13.32 -15.48 -14.86
N VAL A 228 -13.01 -15.63 -13.57
CA VAL A 228 -11.62 -15.55 -13.09
C VAL A 228 -10.74 -16.62 -13.74
N SER A 229 -11.24 -17.86 -13.82
CA SER A 229 -10.52 -18.93 -14.50
C SER A 229 -10.33 -18.66 -15.99
N GLU A 230 -11.30 -18.05 -16.67
CA GLU A 230 -11.20 -17.68 -18.08
C GLU A 230 -10.15 -16.59 -18.30
N ILE A 231 -10.17 -15.54 -17.47
CA ILE A 231 -9.20 -14.44 -17.49
C ILE A 231 -7.78 -14.96 -17.27
N GLU A 232 -7.58 -15.86 -16.30
CA GLU A 232 -6.30 -16.51 -16.03
C GLU A 232 -5.85 -17.47 -17.13
N ALA A 233 -6.79 -17.98 -17.93
CA ALA A 233 -6.50 -18.73 -19.16
C ALA A 233 -6.23 -17.81 -20.38
N GLY A 234 -6.30 -16.49 -20.20
CA GLY A 234 -6.10 -15.52 -21.27
C GLY A 234 -7.35 -15.21 -22.09
N VAL A 235 -8.54 -15.49 -21.57
CA VAL A 235 -9.82 -15.18 -22.23
C VAL A 235 -10.48 -14.00 -21.50
N PHE A 236 -10.55 -12.85 -22.16
CA PHE A 236 -11.23 -11.67 -21.62
C PHE A 236 -12.60 -11.50 -22.29
N ALA A 237 -13.65 -12.04 -21.66
CA ALA A 237 -15.04 -11.94 -22.12
C ALA A 237 -15.90 -11.02 -21.24
N LEU A 238 -15.26 -10.09 -20.52
CA LEU A 238 -15.90 -9.22 -19.54
C LEU A 238 -16.10 -7.80 -20.08
N PRO A 239 -17.08 -7.07 -19.55
CA PRO A 239 -17.20 -5.65 -19.85
C PRO A 239 -15.99 -4.87 -19.29
N LEU A 240 -15.61 -3.78 -19.95
CA LEU A 240 -14.40 -3.00 -19.59
C LEU A 240 -14.47 -2.38 -18.19
N ASP A 241 -15.65 -2.17 -17.63
CA ASP A 241 -15.84 -1.70 -16.25
C ASP A 241 -15.43 -2.75 -15.20
N ALA A 242 -15.32 -4.03 -15.58
CA ALA A 242 -14.79 -5.09 -14.73
C ALA A 242 -13.27 -4.99 -14.54
N VAL A 243 -12.53 -4.27 -15.39
CA VAL A 243 -11.07 -4.19 -15.36
C VAL A 243 -10.55 -3.62 -14.04
N PHE A 244 -11.20 -2.60 -13.47
CA PHE A 244 -10.70 -1.99 -12.23
C PHE A 244 -10.90 -2.90 -11.01
N PRO A 245 -12.07 -3.52 -10.78
CA PRO A 245 -12.21 -4.56 -9.77
C PRO A 245 -11.17 -5.69 -9.90
N ILE A 246 -10.85 -6.10 -11.12
CA ILE A 246 -9.81 -7.11 -11.39
C ILE A 246 -8.43 -6.56 -11.01
N ALA A 247 -8.10 -5.33 -11.41
CA ALA A 247 -6.83 -4.69 -11.06
C ALA A 247 -6.63 -4.61 -9.54
N ASP A 248 -7.68 -4.21 -8.81
CA ASP A 248 -7.64 -4.11 -7.35
C ASP A 248 -7.43 -5.50 -6.71
N PHE A 249 -8.07 -6.53 -7.26
CA PHE A 249 -7.95 -7.91 -6.76
C PHE A 249 -6.53 -8.46 -6.94
N TYR A 250 -5.90 -8.22 -8.10
CA TYR A 250 -4.52 -8.63 -8.35
C TYR A 250 -3.48 -7.63 -7.83
N GLN A 251 -3.89 -6.54 -7.17
CA GLN A 251 -3.03 -5.45 -6.68
C GLN A 251 -2.14 -4.83 -7.77
N ILE A 252 -2.73 -4.64 -8.96
CA ILE A 252 -2.10 -4.02 -10.12
C ILE A 252 -2.64 -2.61 -10.27
N SER A 253 -1.82 -1.69 -10.77
CA SER A 253 -2.30 -0.36 -11.19
C SER A 253 -3.46 -0.49 -12.19
N ARG A 254 -4.61 0.10 -11.85
CA ARG A 254 -5.81 0.15 -12.70
C ARG A 254 -5.51 0.67 -14.11
N GLN A 255 -4.69 1.70 -14.21
CA GLN A 255 -4.29 2.27 -15.50
C GLN A 255 -3.47 1.26 -16.30
N LYS A 256 -2.43 0.66 -15.70
CA LYS A 256 -1.58 -0.31 -16.38
C LYS A 256 -2.34 -1.55 -16.82
N LEU A 257 -3.28 -2.03 -16.00
CA LEU A 257 -4.12 -3.17 -16.37
C LEU A 257 -5.07 -2.81 -17.52
N LEU A 258 -5.71 -1.64 -17.48
CA LEU A 258 -6.57 -1.18 -18.57
C LEU A 258 -5.80 -1.04 -19.89
N GLU A 259 -4.63 -0.41 -19.86
CA GLU A 259 -3.77 -0.29 -21.04
C GLU A 259 -3.35 -1.68 -21.57
N CYS A 260 -3.08 -2.63 -20.68
CA CYS A 260 -2.77 -4.01 -21.06
C CYS A 260 -3.97 -4.72 -21.71
N VAL A 261 -5.17 -4.64 -21.09
CA VAL A 261 -6.39 -5.24 -21.62
C VAL A 261 -6.74 -4.64 -22.98
N MET A 262 -6.68 -3.31 -23.11
CA MET A 262 -6.91 -2.63 -24.39
C MET A 262 -5.91 -3.07 -25.46
N ARG A 263 -4.63 -3.19 -25.10
CA ARG A 263 -3.57 -3.61 -26.01
C ARG A 263 -3.73 -5.05 -26.50
N VAL A 264 -4.16 -5.96 -25.61
CA VAL A 264 -4.18 -7.41 -25.88
C VAL A 264 -5.51 -7.86 -26.51
N PHE A 265 -6.63 -7.30 -26.07
CA PHE A 265 -7.98 -7.78 -26.42
C PHE A 265 -8.81 -6.80 -27.24
N PHE A 266 -8.52 -5.50 -27.18
CA PHE A 266 -9.29 -4.44 -27.85
C PHE A 266 -8.38 -3.53 -28.69
N TYR A 267 -7.45 -4.14 -29.42
CA TYR A 267 -6.40 -3.43 -30.15
C TYR A 267 -6.98 -2.52 -31.24
N GLU A 268 -8.04 -2.95 -31.92
CA GLU A 268 -8.70 -2.18 -32.98
C GLU A 268 -9.37 -0.92 -32.42
N GLU A 269 -10.06 -1.04 -31.28
CA GLU A 269 -10.66 0.08 -30.56
C GLU A 269 -9.59 1.06 -30.05
N LEU A 270 -8.46 0.54 -29.55
CA LEU A 270 -7.32 1.36 -29.13
C LEU A 270 -6.73 2.15 -30.30
N GLN A 271 -6.62 1.54 -31.49
CA GLN A 271 -6.15 2.24 -32.69
C GLN A 271 -7.10 3.36 -33.13
N MET A 272 -8.42 3.12 -33.09
CA MET A 272 -9.41 4.15 -33.45
C MET A 272 -9.34 5.37 -32.52
N ILE A 273 -9.21 5.15 -31.21
CA ILE A 273 -9.12 6.24 -30.22
C ILE A 273 -7.81 7.03 -30.39
N SER A 274 -6.72 6.35 -30.73
CA SER A 274 -5.39 6.96 -30.93
C SER A 274 -5.29 7.71 -32.26
N ALA A 275 -5.99 7.25 -33.30
CA ALA A 275 -6.07 7.93 -34.60
C ALA A 275 -6.87 9.23 -34.52
N ASP A 276 -7.97 9.23 -33.76
CA ASP A 276 -8.87 10.39 -33.59
C ASP A 276 -8.25 11.51 -32.71
N THR A 277 -7.27 11.17 -31.87
CA THR A 277 -6.44 12.15 -31.14
C THR A 277 -5.32 12.74 -31.99
N GLY A 278 -4.75 11.97 -32.92
CA GLY A 278 -3.72 12.44 -33.86
C GLY A 278 -4.23 13.35 -34.98
N GLU A 279 -5.52 13.30 -35.32
CA GLU A 279 -6.13 14.22 -36.29
C GLU A 279 -6.40 15.61 -35.70
N LYS A 280 -6.62 15.72 -34.38
CA LYS A 280 -6.84 17.01 -33.71
C LYS A 280 -5.55 17.81 -33.51
N GLU A 281 -4.40 17.16 -33.40
CA GLU A 281 -3.10 17.86 -33.32
C GLU A 281 -2.56 18.29 -34.69
N LYS A 282 -3.08 17.76 -35.80
CA LYS A 282 -2.74 18.23 -37.16
C LYS A 282 -3.62 19.36 -37.68
N GLN A 283 -4.61 19.79 -36.89
CA GLN A 283 -5.51 20.90 -37.22
C GLN A 283 -5.39 22.10 -36.27
N SER A 284 -4.36 22.13 -35.40
CA SER A 284 -4.01 23.28 -34.54
C SER A 284 -2.66 23.87 -34.92
#